data_AF-A0A5C6MGU3-F1
#
_entry.id   AF-A0A5C6MGU3-F1
#
_cell.length_a   1.000
_cell.length_b   1.000
_cell.length_c   1.000
_cell.angle_alpha   90.00
_cell.angle_beta   90.00
_cell.angle_gamma   90.00
#
_symmetry.space_group_name_H-M   'P 1'
#
loop_
_entity.id
_entity.type
_entity.pdbx_description
1 polymer ?
#
loop_
_entity_poly.entity_id
_entity_poly.type
_entity_poly.pdbx_seq_one_letter_code
_entity_poly.pdbx_strand_id
1 'polypeptide(L)'
;QRLNNRQFKELLSELESEYGDLVYHCEVRWLSRSNMLARFYTLREEVKHFMEMKGKPVMELSDGKFLSDLAFMVDITKHLSELNIKLQGPNQLVSSLLSNTTDDPNLENQLRVASSSLPADIRCLSKEKQFQPSH
;
A
#
# COMPACT_ATOMS: atom_id res chain seq x y z
N GLN A 1 15.50 -11.13 -15.58
CA GLN A 1 14.38 -10.23 -15.21
C GLN A 1 14.25 -9.02 -16.14
N ARG A 2 15.35 -8.32 -16.51
CA ARG A 2 15.30 -7.14 -17.42
C ARG A 2 14.65 -7.39 -18.79
N LEU A 3 14.90 -8.55 -19.42
CA LEU A 3 14.35 -8.88 -20.75
C LEU A 3 12.82 -8.99 -20.71
N ASN A 4 12.27 -9.67 -19.70
CA ASN A 4 10.82 -9.80 -19.53
C ASN A 4 10.14 -8.45 -19.29
N ASN A 5 10.75 -7.56 -18.50
CA ASN A 5 10.21 -6.23 -18.29
C ASN A 5 10.14 -5.44 -19.61
N ARG A 6 11.21 -5.46 -20.41
CA ARG A 6 11.22 -4.79 -21.72
C ARG A 6 10.14 -5.34 -22.66
N GLN A 7 10.04 -6.66 -22.77
CA GLN A 7 9.05 -7.31 -23.65
C GLN A 7 7.62 -7.04 -23.20
N PHE A 8 7.38 -6.97 -21.89
CA PHE A 8 6.08 -6.63 -21.35
C PHE A 8 5.72 -5.17 -21.66
N LYS A 9 6.67 -4.23 -21.56
CA LYS A 9 6.46 -2.84 -21.97
C LYS A 9 6.14 -2.68 -23.45
N GLU A 10 6.83 -3.42 -24.31
CA GLU A 10 6.56 -3.45 -25.74
C GLU A 10 5.12 -3.94 -25.99
N LEU A 11 4.70 -5.03 -25.34
CA LEU A 11 3.31 -5.51 -25.42
C LEU A 11 2.28 -4.46 -24.95
N LEU A 12 2.53 -3.82 -23.81
CA LEU A 12 1.63 -2.77 -23.28
C LEU A 12 1.50 -1.58 -24.25
N SER A 13 2.57 -1.25 -24.97
CA SER A 13 2.53 -0.21 -26.00
C SER A 13 1.75 -0.66 -27.24
N GLU A 14 1.85 -1.93 -27.63
CA GLU A 14 1.10 -2.49 -28.77
C GLU A 14 -0.40 -2.59 -28.49
N LEU A 15 -0.77 -2.87 -27.23
CA LEU A 15 -2.16 -2.97 -26.79
C LEU A 15 -2.79 -1.62 -26.39
N GLU A 16 -2.04 -0.52 -26.51
CA GLU A 16 -2.44 0.81 -26.06
C GLU A 16 -2.96 0.83 -24.61
N SER A 17 -2.32 0.02 -23.75
CA SER A 17 -2.74 -0.17 -22.36
C SER A 17 -2.69 1.12 -21.53
N GLU A 18 -3.54 1.20 -20.50
CA GLU A 18 -3.62 2.36 -19.59
C GLU A 18 -2.28 2.71 -18.93
N TYR A 19 -1.44 1.70 -18.66
CA TYR A 19 -0.12 1.87 -18.06
C TYR A 19 0.96 1.28 -18.97
N GLY A 20 2.05 2.02 -19.16
CA GLY A 20 3.23 1.54 -19.90
C GLY A 20 4.23 0.74 -19.07
N ASP A 21 3.98 0.50 -17.79
CA ASP A 21 4.80 -0.35 -16.90
C ASP A 21 4.05 -0.70 -15.60
N LEU A 22 4.42 -1.83 -14.99
CA LEU A 22 4.18 -2.07 -13.57
C LEU A 22 5.19 -1.25 -12.76
N VAL A 23 4.75 -0.23 -12.04
CA VAL A 23 5.64 0.58 -11.19
C VAL A 23 6.02 -0.22 -9.93
N TYR A 24 7.31 -0.52 -9.78
CA TYR A 24 7.84 -1.26 -8.64
C TYR A 24 8.42 -0.38 -7.52
N HIS A 25 8.56 0.94 -7.72
CA HIS A 25 9.29 1.81 -6.79
C HIS A 25 8.53 3.09 -6.42
N CYS A 26 8.27 3.26 -5.12
CA CYS A 26 7.93 4.51 -4.45
C CYS A 26 8.64 4.52 -3.08
N GLU A 27 9.05 5.70 -2.58
CA GLU A 27 9.85 5.85 -1.34
C GLU A 27 9.14 5.24 -0.11
N VAL A 28 7.81 5.32 -0.08
CA VAL A 28 6.99 4.62 0.90
C VAL A 28 6.65 3.23 0.37
N ARG A 29 7.41 2.24 0.86
CA ARG A 29 7.41 0.85 0.38
C ARG A 29 6.04 0.20 0.25
N TRP A 30 5.08 0.59 1.09
CA TRP A 30 3.75 0.01 1.08
C TRP A 30 2.78 0.77 0.17
N LEU A 31 2.91 2.11 0.04
CA LEU A 31 2.15 2.89 -0.95
C LEU A 31 2.55 2.46 -2.37
N SER A 32 3.85 2.17 -2.58
CA SER A 32 4.34 1.53 -3.80
C SER A 32 3.62 0.22 -4.10
N ARG A 33 3.34 -0.60 -3.08
CA ARG A 33 2.69 -1.90 -3.23
C ARG A 33 1.20 -1.78 -3.50
N SER A 34 0.51 -0.84 -2.86
CA SER A 34 -0.88 -0.49 -3.16
C SER A 34 -1.04 -0.04 -4.62
N ASN A 35 -0.19 0.88 -5.07
CA ASN A 35 -0.23 1.38 -6.45
C ASN A 35 0.13 0.28 -7.46
N MET A 36 1.14 -0.55 -7.15
CA MET A 36 1.49 -1.70 -8.00
C MET A 36 0.33 -2.69 -8.11
N LEU A 37 -0.35 -2.99 -7.00
CA LEU A 37 -1.49 -3.91 -6.99
C LEU A 37 -2.67 -3.37 -7.81
N ALA A 38 -2.97 -2.07 -7.69
CA ALA A 38 -4.00 -1.41 -8.49
C ALA A 38 -3.68 -1.50 -10.00
N ARG A 39 -2.45 -1.18 -10.40
CA ARG A 39 -2.00 -1.28 -11.81
C ARG A 39 -2.02 -2.71 -12.33
N PHE A 40 -1.60 -3.66 -11.50
CA PHE A 40 -1.67 -5.09 -11.84
C PHE A 40 -3.11 -5.52 -12.11
N TYR A 41 -4.07 -5.08 -11.30
CA TYR A 41 -5.47 -5.39 -11.50
C TYR A 41 -6.04 -4.78 -12.79
N THR A 42 -5.66 -3.55 -13.12
CA THR A 42 -6.02 -2.93 -14.41
C THR A 42 -5.44 -3.73 -15.57
N LEU A 43 -4.14 -4.05 -15.52
CA LEU A 43 -3.41 -4.73 -16.59
C LEU A 43 -3.58 -6.26 -16.60
N ARG A 44 -4.55 -6.81 -15.85
CA ARG A 44 -4.63 -8.26 -15.60
C ARG A 44 -4.80 -9.08 -16.89
N GLU A 45 -5.50 -8.53 -17.90
CA GLU A 45 -5.72 -9.22 -19.17
C GLU A 45 -4.43 -9.22 -20.01
N GLU A 46 -3.68 -8.12 -20.01
CA GLU A 46 -2.39 -8.03 -20.69
C GLU A 46 -1.33 -8.88 -19.99
N VAL A 47 -1.35 -8.96 -18.66
CA VAL A 47 -0.50 -9.87 -17.89
C VAL A 47 -0.84 -11.32 -18.24
N LYS A 48 -2.13 -11.66 -18.28
CA LYS A 48 -2.60 -13.01 -18.67
C LYS A 48 -2.12 -13.36 -20.07
N HIS A 49 -2.33 -12.47 -21.04
CA HIS A 49 -1.89 -12.67 -22.42
C HIS A 49 -0.37 -12.82 -22.53
N PHE A 50 0.40 -11.97 -21.84
CA PHE A 50 1.86 -12.07 -21.80
C PHE A 50 2.33 -13.42 -21.24
N MET A 51 1.67 -13.92 -20.20
CA MET A 51 1.99 -15.20 -19.59
C MET A 51 1.65 -16.38 -20.50
N GLU A 52 0.55 -16.31 -21.25
CA GLU A 52 0.19 -17.26 -22.31
C GLU A 52 1.25 -17.28 -23.43
N MET A 53 1.69 -16.12 -23.92
CA MET A 53 2.77 -16.02 -24.91
C MET A 53 4.09 -16.63 -24.44
N LYS A 54 4.34 -16.62 -23.12
CA LYS A 54 5.51 -17.26 -22.50
C LYS A 54 5.33 -18.76 -22.25
N GLY A 55 4.19 -19.34 -22.62
CA GLY A 55 3.86 -20.75 -22.37
C GLY A 55 3.66 -21.05 -20.88
N LYS A 56 3.31 -20.05 -20.07
CA LYS A 56 3.11 -20.16 -18.62
C LYS A 56 1.75 -19.57 -18.22
N PRO A 57 0.63 -20.16 -18.67
CA PRO A 57 -0.69 -19.61 -18.38
C PRO A 57 -0.95 -19.53 -16.87
N VAL A 58 -1.60 -18.46 -16.44
CA VAL A 58 -1.99 -18.23 -15.04
C VAL A 58 -3.49 -18.38 -14.95
N MET A 59 -3.94 -19.55 -14.46
CA MET A 59 -5.36 -19.93 -14.44
C MET A 59 -6.18 -19.03 -13.50
N GLU A 60 -5.55 -18.52 -12.45
CA GLU A 60 -6.13 -17.61 -11.46
C GLU A 60 -6.62 -16.31 -12.10
N LEU A 61 -5.98 -15.84 -13.18
CA LEU A 61 -6.43 -14.66 -13.93
C LEU A 61 -7.67 -14.92 -14.78
N SER A 62 -8.17 -16.16 -14.82
CA SER A 62 -9.47 -16.53 -15.42
C SER A 62 -10.50 -16.97 -14.38
N ASP A 63 -10.12 -17.07 -13.10
CA ASP A 63 -11.03 -17.43 -12.02
C ASP A 63 -11.75 -16.18 -11.49
N GLY A 64 -13.05 -16.10 -11.73
CA GLY A 64 -13.88 -14.98 -11.28
C GLY A 64 -13.87 -14.78 -9.75
N LYS A 65 -13.71 -15.86 -8.96
CA LYS A 65 -13.61 -15.75 -7.50
C LYS A 65 -12.29 -15.09 -7.11
N PHE A 66 -11.17 -15.57 -7.66
CA PHE A 66 -9.86 -14.96 -7.44
C PHE A 66 -9.84 -13.49 -7.86
N LEU A 67 -10.43 -13.16 -9.01
CA LEU A 67 -10.53 -11.77 -9.48
C LEU A 67 -11.36 -10.88 -8.55
N SER A 68 -12.42 -11.44 -7.95
CA SER A 68 -13.24 -10.73 -6.96
C SER A 68 -12.47 -10.48 -5.66
N ASP A 69 -11.76 -11.50 -5.16
CA ASP A 69 -10.92 -11.38 -3.98
C ASP A 69 -9.77 -10.38 -4.21
N LEU A 70 -9.17 -10.39 -5.40
CA LEU A 70 -8.14 -9.45 -5.81
C LEU A 70 -8.67 -8.01 -5.89
N ALA A 71 -9.85 -7.80 -6.48
CA ALA A 71 -10.50 -6.49 -6.53
C ALA A 71 -10.72 -5.94 -5.12
N PHE A 72 -11.25 -6.77 -4.22
CA PHE A 72 -11.46 -6.41 -2.82
C PHE A 72 -10.15 -6.02 -2.11
N MET A 73 -9.07 -6.75 -2.36
CA MET A 73 -7.74 -6.39 -1.83
C MET A 73 -7.24 -5.05 -2.39
N VAL A 74 -7.45 -4.76 -3.68
CA VAL A 74 -7.10 -3.47 -4.29
C VAL A 74 -7.87 -2.34 -3.60
N ASP A 75 -9.17 -2.50 -3.36
CA ASP A 75 -10.00 -1.48 -2.73
C ASP A 75 -9.56 -1.19 -1.28
N ILE A 76 -9.34 -2.23 -0.47
CA ILE A 76 -8.84 -2.05 0.91
C ILE A 76 -7.48 -1.37 0.92
N THR A 77 -6.54 -1.83 0.09
CA THR A 77 -5.18 -1.27 0.08
C THR A 77 -5.18 0.18 -0.40
N LYS A 78 -6.07 0.55 -1.32
CA LYS A 78 -6.31 1.94 -1.73
C LYS A 78 -6.83 2.80 -0.57
N HIS A 79 -7.85 2.34 0.16
CA HIS A 79 -8.37 3.08 1.33
C HIS A 79 -7.32 3.27 2.42
N LEU A 80 -6.52 2.24 2.70
CA LEU A 80 -5.41 2.35 3.65
C LEU A 80 -4.38 3.37 3.16
N SER A 81 -4.02 3.33 1.87
CA SER A 81 -3.10 4.26 1.21
C SER A 81 -3.55 5.71 1.36
N GLU A 82 -4.82 5.99 1.05
CA GLU A 82 -5.45 7.30 1.22
C GLU A 82 -5.47 7.75 2.68
N LEU A 83 -5.85 6.87 3.60
CA LEU A 83 -5.84 7.17 5.03
C LEU A 83 -4.43 7.57 5.46
N ASN A 84 -3.42 6.78 5.12
CA ASN A 84 -2.06 7.07 5.50
C ASN A 84 -1.51 8.36 4.91
N ILE A 85 -1.83 8.70 3.66
CA ILE A 85 -1.45 10.00 3.09
C ILE A 85 -2.05 11.14 3.94
N LYS A 86 -3.32 10.99 4.37
CA LYS A 86 -3.94 11.94 5.29
C LYS A 86 -3.21 11.99 6.65
N LEU A 87 -2.74 10.86 7.17
CA LEU A 87 -1.94 10.81 8.42
C LEU A 87 -0.48 11.30 8.27
N GLN A 88 0.03 11.37 7.04
CA GLN A 88 1.40 11.83 6.74
C GLN A 88 1.46 13.33 6.40
N GLY A 89 0.31 13.97 6.21
CA GLY A 89 0.25 15.41 6.02
C GLY A 89 0.78 16.18 7.23
N PRO A 90 1.46 17.33 7.03
CA PRO A 90 1.86 18.18 8.15
C PRO A 90 0.62 18.54 8.98
N ASN A 91 0.71 18.37 10.31
CA ASN A 91 -0.36 18.57 11.31
C ASN A 91 -1.52 17.55 11.39
N GLN A 92 -1.35 16.31 10.92
CA GLN A 92 -2.43 15.31 11.04
C GLN A 92 -1.98 14.02 11.71
N LEU A 93 -1.95 14.05 13.04
CA LEU A 93 -2.67 13.14 13.96
C LEU A 93 -1.96 13.05 15.30
N VAL A 94 -0.63 12.99 15.36
CA VAL A 94 0.05 12.91 16.66
C VAL A 94 0.01 14.27 17.35
N SER A 95 0.43 15.35 16.69
CA SER A 95 0.41 16.70 17.29
C SER A 95 -1.01 17.24 17.52
N SER A 96 -1.95 16.98 16.60
CA SER A 96 -3.33 17.47 16.71
C SER A 96 -4.22 16.64 17.65
N LEU A 97 -3.94 15.34 17.82
CA LEU A 97 -4.54 14.60 18.94
C LEU A 97 -3.89 15.04 20.25
N LEU A 98 -2.55 15.09 20.34
CA LEU A 98 -1.86 15.54 21.56
C LEU A 98 -2.29 16.95 21.99
N SER A 99 -2.35 17.92 21.09
CA SER A 99 -2.73 19.30 21.44
C SER A 99 -4.17 19.44 21.93
N ASN A 100 -5.07 18.57 21.44
CA ASN A 100 -6.47 18.57 21.89
C ASN A 100 -6.68 17.74 23.17
N THR A 101 -5.73 16.87 23.54
CA THR A 101 -5.79 16.03 24.74
C THR A 101 -4.93 16.55 25.89
N THR A 102 -3.93 17.42 25.64
CA THR A 102 -3.06 17.99 26.68
C THR A 102 -3.77 18.98 27.60
N ASP A 103 -4.97 19.45 27.21
CA ASP A 103 -5.76 20.37 28.03
C ASP A 103 -6.77 19.65 28.94
N ASP A 104 -6.91 18.31 28.83
CA ASP A 104 -7.80 17.50 29.69
C ASP A 104 -7.00 16.49 30.55
N PRO A 105 -6.78 16.77 31.85
CA PRO A 105 -6.00 15.91 32.75
C PRO A 105 -6.65 14.54 33.00
N ASN A 106 -7.93 14.36 32.65
CA ASN A 106 -8.61 13.07 32.78
C ASN A 106 -8.22 12.12 31.63
N LEU A 107 -8.04 12.65 30.43
CA LEU A 107 -7.73 11.87 29.23
C LEU A 107 -6.29 11.35 29.21
N GLU A 108 -5.34 12.14 29.71
CA GLU A 108 -3.95 11.74 29.99
C GLU A 108 -3.87 10.47 30.87
N ASN A 109 -4.65 10.46 31.96
CA ASN A 109 -4.69 9.31 32.87
C ASN A 109 -5.30 8.07 32.21
N GLN A 110 -6.35 8.24 31.38
CA GLN A 110 -6.96 7.12 30.64
C GLN A 110 -6.04 6.57 29.55
N LEU A 111 -5.33 7.43 28.82
CA LEU A 111 -4.36 7.04 27.79
C LEU A 111 -3.16 6.28 28.38
N ARG A 112 -2.69 6.67 29.56
CA ARG A 112 -1.63 5.96 30.31
C ARG A 112 -2.07 4.55 30.69
N VAL A 113 -3.30 4.39 31.19
CA VAL A 113 -3.87 3.08 31.53
C VAL A 113 -4.05 2.23 30.27
N ALA A 114 -4.63 2.78 29.21
CA ALA A 114 -4.86 2.05 27.95
C ALA A 114 -3.54 1.57 27.30
N SER A 115 -2.51 2.41 27.31
CA SER A 115 -1.17 2.05 26.80
C SER A 115 -0.48 0.96 27.63
N SER A 116 -0.78 0.89 28.94
CA SER A 116 -0.27 -0.15 29.83
C SER A 116 -0.95 -1.52 29.61
N SER A 117 -2.15 -1.52 29.04
CA SER A 117 -2.93 -2.72 28.73
C SER A 117 -2.66 -3.32 27.34
N LEU A 118 -1.92 -2.61 26.47
CA LEU A 118 -1.56 -3.12 25.14
C LEU A 118 -0.50 -4.23 25.22
N PRO A 119 -0.59 -5.28 24.37
CA PRO A 119 0.45 -6.30 24.23
C PRO A 119 1.83 -5.69 23.90
N ALA A 120 2.90 -6.33 24.37
CA ALA A 120 4.27 -5.80 24.27
C ALA A 120 4.70 -5.48 22.83
N ASP A 121 4.21 -6.28 21.87
CA ASP A 121 4.55 -6.15 20.44
C ASP A 121 4.03 -4.83 19.84
N ILE A 122 2.87 -4.34 20.30
CA ILE A 122 2.29 -3.07 19.83
C ILE A 122 2.99 -1.88 20.49
N ARG A 123 3.42 -2.01 21.76
CA ARG A 123 4.17 -0.96 22.46
C ARG A 123 5.52 -0.64 21.82
N CYS A 124 6.15 -1.61 21.15
CA CYS A 124 7.44 -1.43 20.49
C CYS A 124 7.35 -0.48 19.28
N LEU A 125 6.24 -0.51 18.56
CA LEU A 125 6.01 0.29 17.35
C LEU A 125 5.93 1.81 17.63
N SER A 126 5.59 2.20 18.86
CA SER A 126 5.57 3.61 19.27
C SER A 126 6.96 4.19 19.52
N LYS A 127 8.01 3.35 19.66
CA LYS A 127 9.39 3.81 19.95
C LYS A 127 10.23 4.06 18.70
N GLU A 128 9.85 3.53 17.54
CA GLU A 128 10.64 3.63 16.29
C GLU A 128 10.48 4.95 15.52
N LYS A 129 9.65 5.88 16.00
CA LYS A 129 9.50 7.22 15.40
C LYS A 129 10.22 8.34 16.16
N GLN A 130 11.38 8.03 16.76
CA GLN A 130 12.33 9.08 17.13
C GLN A 130 13.09 9.54 15.87
N PHE A 131 12.59 10.64 15.34
CA PHE A 131 13.22 11.52 14.37
C PHE A 131 14.72 11.74 14.68
N GLN A 132 15.60 11.31 13.78
CA GLN A 132 16.99 11.77 13.72
C GLN A 132 17.04 12.93 12.72
N PRO A 133 17.35 14.17 13.13
CA PRO A 133 17.57 15.27 12.20
C PRO A 133 18.91 15.06 11.49
N SER A 134 18.89 15.03 10.16
CA SER A 134 20.10 15.06 9.34
C SER A 134 20.78 16.42 9.49
N HIS A 135 22.07 16.42 9.83
CA HIS A 135 22.98 17.53 9.54
C HIS A 135 23.38 17.55 8.07
#